data_AF-A0A441TWM3-F1
#
_entry.id   AF-A0A441TWM3-F1
#
_cell.length_a   1.000
_cell.length_b   1.000
_cell.length_c   1.000
_cell.angle_alpha   90.00
_cell.angle_beta   90.00
_cell.angle_gamma   90.00
#
_symmetry.space_group_name_H-M   'P 1'
#
loop_
_entity.id
_entity.type
_entity.pdbx_description
1 polymer ?
#
loop_
_entity_poly.entity_id
_entity_poly.type
_entity_poly.pdbx_seq_one_letter_code
_entity_poly.pdbx_strand_id
1 'polypeptide(L)'
;MKRSRVAIVEPSCPADHPDRGLQCQLALEPAFQQLAERAAESGWTEDEIAYALLELAGARLKSNSANRETERAIERARATR
;
A
#
# COMPACT_ATOMS: atom_id res chain seq x y z
N MET A 1 -7.56 -26.08 7.69
CA MET A 1 -6.10 -25.85 7.74
C MET A 1 -5.85 -24.44 8.27
N LYS A 2 -5.01 -24.26 9.29
CA LYS A 2 -4.65 -22.90 9.78
C LYS A 2 -3.80 -22.23 8.69
N ARG A 3 -4.32 -21.20 8.04
CA ARG A 3 -3.56 -20.44 7.03
C ARG A 3 -2.46 -19.66 7.77
N SER A 4 -1.20 -20.04 7.54
CA SER A 4 -0.05 -19.29 8.08
C SER A 4 -0.06 -17.87 7.53
N ARG A 5 0.14 -16.89 8.41
CA ARG A 5 0.20 -15.48 8.04
C ARG A 5 1.53 -15.21 7.34
N VAL A 6 1.50 -14.64 6.13
CA VAL A 6 2.71 -14.16 5.45
C VAL A 6 3.36 -13.07 6.30
N ALA A 7 4.66 -13.22 6.54
CA ALA A 7 5.46 -12.16 7.15
C ALA A 7 5.88 -11.16 6.06
N ILE A 8 5.58 -9.88 6.30
CA ILE A 8 6.11 -8.77 5.50
C ILE A 8 7.33 -8.25 6.25
N VAL A 9 8.48 -8.25 5.60
CA VAL A 9 9.74 -7.82 6.20
C VAL A 9 10.11 -6.42 5.74
N GLU A 10 10.88 -5.71 6.57
CA GLU A 10 11.43 -4.41 6.18
C GLU A 10 12.44 -4.58 5.04
N PRO A 11 12.47 -3.68 4.03
CA PRO A 11 13.55 -3.64 3.05
C PRO A 11 14.91 -3.54 3.73
N SER A 12 15.89 -4.30 3.24
CA SER A 12 17.25 -4.30 3.80
C SER A 12 18.03 -3.02 3.47
N CYS A 13 17.59 -2.26 2.46
CA CYS A 13 18.25 -1.04 2.02
C CYS A 13 17.68 0.24 2.68
N PRO A 14 18.50 1.31 2.78
CA PRO A 14 18.08 2.62 3.30
C PRO A 14 16.98 3.29 2.48
N ALA A 15 16.25 4.21 3.11
CA ALA A 15 15.07 4.91 2.56
C ALA A 15 15.28 5.54 1.17
N ASP A 16 16.48 6.04 0.90
CA ASP A 16 16.90 6.77 -0.30
C ASP A 16 17.55 5.87 -1.37
N HIS A 17 17.67 4.57 -1.10
CA HIS A 17 18.26 3.63 -2.06
C HIS A 17 17.36 3.46 -3.30
N PRO A 18 17.90 3.49 -4.53
CA PRO A 18 17.11 3.41 -5.76
C PRO A 18 16.23 2.16 -5.84
N ASP A 19 16.74 1.02 -5.37
CA ASP A 19 16.00 -0.25 -5.40
C ASP A 19 15.00 -0.43 -4.25
N ARG A 20 14.87 0.54 -3.35
CA ARG A 20 13.98 0.37 -2.18
C ARG A 20 12.53 0.18 -2.56
N GLY A 21 12.09 0.86 -3.62
CA GLY A 21 10.75 0.66 -4.18
C GLY A 21 10.52 -0.80 -4.60
N LEU A 22 11.50 -1.41 -5.27
CA LEU A 22 11.44 -2.80 -5.69
C LEU A 22 11.45 -3.76 -4.48
N GLN A 23 12.31 -3.52 -3.49
CA GLN A 23 12.35 -4.34 -2.28
C GLN A 23 11.03 -4.30 -1.50
N CYS A 24 10.39 -3.14 -1.42
CA CYS A 24 9.04 -3.03 -0.83
C CYS A 24 8.02 -3.89 -1.59
N GLN A 25 8.06 -3.89 -2.93
CA GLN A 25 7.16 -4.71 -3.75
C GLN A 25 7.39 -6.20 -3.49
N LEU A 26 8.64 -6.66 -3.51
CA LEU A 26 9.00 -8.05 -3.23
C LEU A 26 8.59 -8.50 -1.82
N ALA A 27 8.72 -7.63 -0.82
CA ALA A 27 8.30 -7.92 0.55
C ALA A 27 6.76 -8.03 0.69
N LEU A 28 6.00 -7.32 -0.14
CA LEU A 28 4.54 -7.31 -0.14
C LEU A 28 3.92 -8.39 -1.03
N GLU A 29 4.61 -8.80 -2.09
CA GLU A 29 4.10 -9.69 -3.13
C GLU A 29 3.47 -10.98 -2.59
N PRO A 30 4.07 -11.73 -1.64
CA PRO A 30 3.45 -12.98 -1.17
C PRO A 30 2.13 -12.74 -0.41
N ALA A 31 2.03 -11.62 0.32
CA ALA A 31 0.79 -11.25 0.99
C ALA A 31 -0.27 -10.75 0.01
N PHE A 32 0.16 -10.05 -1.04
CA PHE A 32 -0.69 -9.62 -2.14
C PHE A 32 -1.30 -10.81 -2.89
N GLN A 33 -0.47 -11.80 -3.24
CA GLN A 33 -0.93 -13.03 -3.90
C GLN A 33 -1.94 -13.80 -3.04
N GLN A 34 -1.69 -13.97 -1.74
CA GLN A 34 -2.67 -14.62 -0.85
C GLN A 34 -3.98 -13.85 -0.74
N LEU A 35 -3.96 -12.52 -0.83
CA LEU A 35 -5.18 -11.72 -0.84
C LEU A 35 -5.94 -11.94 -2.15
N ALA A 36 -5.25 -11.93 -3.29
CA ALA A 36 -5.84 -12.19 -4.60
C ALA A 36 -6.44 -13.60 -4.68
N GLU A 37 -5.71 -14.62 -4.24
CA GLU A 37 -6.20 -16.01 -4.17
C GLU A 37 -7.48 -16.11 -3.35
N ARG A 38 -7.55 -15.44 -2.19
CA ARG A 38 -8.75 -15.44 -1.34
C ARG A 38 -9.96 -14.78 -2.00
N ALA A 39 -9.73 -13.72 -2.78
CA ALA A 39 -10.79 -13.08 -3.53
C ALA A 39 -11.26 -13.99 -4.68
N ALA A 40 -10.34 -14.66 -5.37
CA ALA A 40 -10.66 -15.65 -6.40
C ALA A 40 -11.44 -16.85 -5.84
N GLU A 41 -11.04 -17.38 -4.66
CA GLU A 41 -11.79 -18.41 -3.92
C GLU A 41 -13.21 -17.96 -3.57
N SER A 42 -13.45 -16.65 -3.48
CA SER A 42 -14.76 -16.05 -3.23
C SER A 42 -15.55 -15.76 -4.52
N GLY A 43 -15.05 -16.21 -5.67
CA GLY A 43 -15.72 -16.12 -6.97
C GLY A 43 -15.42 -14.87 -7.78
N TRP A 44 -14.44 -14.05 -7.38
CA TRP A 44 -14.07 -12.84 -8.13
C TRP A 44 -13.22 -13.22 -9.35
N THR A 45 -13.39 -12.47 -10.44
CA THR A 45 -12.51 -12.56 -11.60
C THR A 45 -11.16 -11.91 -11.32
N GLU A 46 -10.13 -12.31 -12.07
CA GLU A 46 -8.79 -11.71 -11.95
C GLU A 46 -8.81 -10.19 -12.18
N ASP A 47 -9.59 -9.73 -13.17
CA ASP A 47 -9.75 -8.32 -13.46
C ASP A 47 -10.40 -7.57 -12.29
N GLU A 48 -11.49 -8.08 -11.71
CA GLU A 48 -12.13 -7.46 -10.53
C GLU A 48 -11.16 -7.31 -9.36
N ILE A 49 -10.35 -8.34 -9.12
CA ILE A 49 -9.35 -8.34 -8.06
C ILE A 49 -8.28 -7.28 -8.34
N ALA A 50 -7.72 -7.27 -9.55
CA ALA A 50 -6.67 -6.34 -9.95
C ALA A 50 -7.16 -4.88 -9.87
N TYR A 51 -8.34 -4.59 -10.42
CA TYR A 51 -8.94 -3.26 -10.39
C TYR A 51 -9.26 -2.82 -8.96
N ALA A 52 -9.86 -3.68 -8.14
CA ALA A 52 -10.18 -3.33 -6.76
C ALA A 52 -8.91 -3.01 -5.95
N LEU A 53 -7.86 -3.81 -6.09
CA LEU A 53 -6.59 -3.59 -5.39
C LEU A 53 -5.89 -2.30 -5.85
N LEU A 54 -5.94 -2.01 -7.16
CA LEU A 54 -5.41 -0.76 -7.73
C LEU A 54 -6.17 0.46 -7.18
N GLU A 55 -7.50 0.42 -7.18
CA GLU A 55 -8.33 1.53 -6.67
C GLU A 55 -8.11 1.77 -5.17
N LEU A 56 -8.00 0.71 -4.37
CA LEU A 56 -7.69 0.82 -2.94
C LEU A 56 -6.33 1.46 -2.69
N ALA A 57 -5.29 1.03 -3.42
CA ALA A 57 -3.95 1.62 -3.33
C ALA A 57 -3.97 3.10 -3.76
N GLY A 58 -4.63 3.41 -4.88
CA GLY A 58 -4.76 4.77 -5.40
C GLY A 58 -5.51 5.70 -4.45
N ALA A 59 -6.62 5.24 -3.86
CA ALA A 59 -7.37 5.99 -2.87
C ALA A 59 -6.53 6.33 -1.63
N ARG A 60 -5.71 5.38 -1.15
CA ARG A 60 -4.80 5.61 -0.01
C ARG A 60 -3.75 6.66 -0.32
N LEU A 61 -3.16 6.64 -1.52
CA LEU A 61 -2.18 7.65 -1.94
C LEU A 61 -2.79 9.05 -2.03
N LYS A 62 -3.98 9.18 -2.63
CA LYS A 62 -4.71 10.44 -2.73
C LYS A 62 -5.05 11.01 -1.35
N SER A 63 -5.58 10.17 -0.47
CA SER A 63 -5.91 10.54 0.92
C SER A 63 -4.68 11.02 1.70
N ASN A 64 -3.56 10.29 1.63
CA ASN A 64 -2.31 10.70 2.27
C ASN A 64 -1.77 12.04 1.71
N SER A 65 -1.92 12.32 0.42
CA SER A 65 -1.53 13.62 -0.16
C SER A 65 -2.39 14.76 0.39
N ALA A 66 -3.72 14.60 0.33
CA ALA A 66 -4.66 15.60 0.81
C ALA A 66 -4.46 15.91 2.30
N ASN A 67 -4.20 14.88 3.12
CA ASN A 67 -3.89 15.06 4.54
C ASN A 67 -2.63 15.90 4.75
N ARG A 68 -1.52 15.58 4.04
CA ARG A 68 -0.27 16.34 4.13
C ARG A 68 -0.42 17.79 3.67
N GLU A 69 -1.21 18.03 2.63
CA GLU A 69 -1.51 19.39 2.16
C GLU A 69 -2.27 20.19 3.21
N THR A 70 -3.25 19.55 3.86
CA THR A 70 -4.03 20.14 4.95
C THR A 70 -3.14 20.45 6.16
N GLU A 71 -2.28 19.53 6.57
CA GLU A 71 -1.31 19.73 7.67
C GLU A 71 -0.40 20.93 7.39
N ARG A 72 0.17 21.02 6.19
CA ARG A 72 0.99 22.17 5.76
C ARG A 72 0.21 23.49 5.80
N ALA A 73 -1.06 23.49 5.43
CA ALA A 73 -1.90 24.68 5.50
C ALA A 73 -2.15 25.13 6.95
N ILE A 74 -2.41 24.18 7.85
CA ILE A 74 -2.58 24.44 9.29
C ILE A 74 -1.29 25.02 9.88
N GLU A 75 -0.14 24.44 9.57
CA GLU A 75 1.17 24.93 10.04
C GLU A 75 1.43 26.36 9.58
N ARG A 76 1.19 26.67 8.29
CA ARG A 76 1.32 28.04 7.77
C ARG A 76 0.40 29.02 8.50
N ALA A 77 -0.86 28.65 8.69
CA ALA A 77 -1.81 29.50 9.40
C ALA A 77 -1.40 29.76 10.86
N ARG A 78 -0.82 28.76 11.53
CA ARG A 78 -0.26 28.90 12.89
C ARG A 78 0.97 29.80 12.92
N ALA A 79 1.86 29.71 11.93
CA ALA A 79 3.09 30.51 11.86
C ALA A 79 2.84 31.98 11.49
N THR A 80 1.67 32.31 10.96
CA THR A 80 1.28 33.69 10.59
C THR A 80 0.49 34.40 11.70
N ARG A 81 0.28 33.72 12.84
CA ARG A 81 -0.39 34.26 14.04
C ARG A 81 0.65 34.59 15.10
#